data_AF-A0A925L4K9-F1
#
_entry.id   AF-A0A925L4K9-F1
#
_cell.length_a   1.000
_cell.length_b   1.000
_cell.length_c   1.000
_cell.angle_alpha   90.00
_cell.angle_beta   90.00
_cell.angle_gamma   90.00
#
_symmetry.space_group_name_H-M   'P 1'
#
loop_
_entity.id
_entity.type
_entity.pdbx_description
1 polymer ?
#
loop_
_entity_poly.entity_id
_entity_poly.type
_entity_poly.pdbx_seq_one_letter_code
_entity_poly.pdbx_strand_id
1 'polypeptide(L)'
;RGDEQDVVTLSTLHASKGLEWPHVMLAGVNEGLLPFKSEDDEMTPERLEEERRLMYVGITRARRTLAVNVLRRRKKGRDTIQGVPSRFIGEMKLHEAKANENPREKLMALRAAAAKRAEEAKATEPGK
;
A
#
# COMPACT_ATOMS: atom_id res chain seq x y z
N ARG A 1 3.28 -24.06 -9.72
CA ARG A 1 3.36 -22.61 -10.03
C ARG A 1 4.61 -22.12 -9.29
N GLY A 2 5.81 -22.25 -9.83
CA GLY A 2 6.23 -22.04 -11.21
C GLY A 2 6.96 -20.70 -11.23
N ASP A 3 8.24 -20.78 -10.85
CA ASP A 3 9.28 -19.74 -10.80
C ASP A 3 8.98 -18.49 -9.94
N GLU A 4 9.87 -18.22 -8.99
CA GLU A 4 9.99 -16.92 -8.30
C GLU A 4 10.37 -15.86 -9.34
N GLN A 5 9.41 -15.44 -10.15
CA GLN A 5 9.59 -14.29 -11.01
C GLN A 5 9.71 -13.06 -10.11
N ASP A 6 10.79 -12.30 -10.28
CA ASP A 6 10.98 -11.01 -9.62
C ASP A 6 9.99 -9.99 -10.21
N VAL A 7 8.74 -10.07 -9.75
CA VAL A 7 7.62 -9.28 -10.26
C VAL A 7 6.84 -8.63 -9.13
N VAL A 8 6.21 -7.51 -9.46
CA VAL A 8 5.25 -6.86 -8.56
C VAL A 8 3.93 -7.62 -8.59
N THR A 9 3.46 -8.05 -7.42
CA THR A 9 2.12 -8.63 -7.27
C THR A 9 1.09 -7.53 -7.06
N LEU A 10 0.16 -7.38 -8.00
CA LEU A 10 -1.05 -6.57 -7.83
C LEU A 10 -2.21 -7.47 -7.42
N SER A 11 -2.87 -7.13 -6.32
CA SER A 11 -3.99 -7.92 -5.78
C SER A 11 -5.04 -7.02 -5.14
N THR A 12 -6.21 -7.59 -4.86
CA THR A 12 -7.23 -6.96 -4.02
C THR A 12 -6.97 -7.27 -2.55
N LEU A 13 -7.47 -6.44 -1.63
CA LEU A 13 -7.36 -6.70 -0.19
C LEU A 13 -7.95 -8.06 0.20
N HIS A 14 -9.10 -8.42 -0.37
CA HIS A 14 -9.74 -9.72 -0.13
C HIS A 14 -8.86 -10.89 -0.55
N ALA A 15 -8.27 -10.83 -1.76
CA ALA A 15 -7.41 -11.90 -2.28
C ALA A 15 -6.04 -11.98 -1.58
N SER A 16 -5.66 -10.95 -0.81
CA SER A 16 -4.40 -10.93 -0.04
C SER A 16 -4.46 -11.75 1.26
N LYS A 17 -5.65 -12.21 1.68
CA LYS A 17 -5.83 -12.93 2.94
C LYS A 17 -4.96 -14.20 2.98
N GLY A 18 -4.17 -14.34 4.05
CA GLY A 18 -3.27 -15.49 4.24
C GLY A 18 -1.95 -15.39 3.48
N LEU A 19 -1.76 -14.35 2.66
CA LEU A 19 -0.50 -14.06 1.98
C LEU A 19 0.26 -12.96 2.72
N GLU A 20 1.57 -12.88 2.53
CA GLU A 20 2.42 -11.87 3.14
C GLU A 20 3.58 -11.52 2.22
N TRP A 21 4.01 -10.26 2.27
CA TRP A 21 5.13 -9.74 1.48
C TRP A 21 6.08 -8.90 2.35
N PRO A 22 7.38 -8.83 2.01
CA PRO A 22 8.31 -7.95 2.70
C PRO A 22 7.85 -6.49 2.71
N HIS A 23 7.32 -6.02 1.57
CA HIS A 23 6.91 -4.63 1.36
C HIS A 23 5.52 -4.62 0.72
N VAL A 24 4.60 -3.83 1.28
CA VAL A 24 3.23 -3.69 0.76
C VAL A 24 2.91 -2.23 0.54
N MET A 25 2.22 -1.93 -0.56
CA MET A 25 1.63 -0.63 -0.84
C MET A 25 0.11 -0.76 -0.89
N LEU A 26 -0.59 -0.05 0.00
CA LEU A 26 -2.04 0.14 -0.08
C LEU A 26 -2.33 1.37 -0.93
N ALA A 27 -2.90 1.14 -2.10
CA ALA A 27 -3.22 2.19 -3.06
C ALA A 27 -4.67 2.68 -2.89
N GLY A 28 -4.88 4.00 -2.95
CA GLY A 28 -6.22 4.60 -3.02
C GLY A 28 -7.02 4.50 -1.72
N VAL A 29 -6.37 4.65 -0.57
CA VAL A 29 -7.00 4.59 0.76
C VAL A 29 -7.78 5.88 1.03
N ASN A 30 -8.96 5.96 0.41
CA ASN A 30 -9.84 7.12 0.35
C ASN A 30 -11.28 6.75 0.75
N GLU A 31 -12.04 7.70 1.27
CA GLU A 31 -13.48 7.51 1.51
C GLU A 31 -14.24 7.12 0.23
N GLY A 32 -15.11 6.11 0.34
CA GLY A 32 -15.83 5.50 -0.78
C GLY A 32 -14.99 4.58 -1.66
N LEU A 33 -13.74 4.27 -1.26
CA LEU A 33 -12.94 3.17 -1.79
C LEU A 33 -12.54 2.21 -0.67
N LEU A 34 -12.07 2.75 0.45
CA LEU A 34 -11.79 2.03 1.69
C LEU A 34 -12.00 2.98 2.87
N PRO A 35 -13.12 2.90 3.61
CA PRO A 35 -14.18 1.90 3.47
C PRO A 35 -14.93 2.01 2.13
N PHE A 36 -15.19 0.87 1.49
CA PHE A 36 -15.95 0.81 0.25
C PHE A 36 -17.41 1.16 0.50
N LYS A 37 -17.97 2.04 -0.34
CA LYS A 37 -19.39 2.43 -0.27
C LYS A 37 -19.94 2.56 -1.68
N SER A 38 -21.00 1.82 -2.01
CA SER A 38 -21.84 2.03 -3.20
C SER A 38 -22.79 3.21 -2.98
N GLU A 39 -23.29 3.81 -4.06
CA GLU A 39 -24.14 5.01 -3.97
C GLU A 39 -25.47 4.73 -3.27
N ASP A 40 -26.04 3.55 -3.51
CA ASP A 40 -27.38 3.18 -3.03
C ASP A 40 -27.37 2.60 -1.60
N ASP A 41 -26.21 2.51 -0.97
CA ASP A 41 -26.01 1.62 0.18
C ASP A 41 -25.45 2.39 1.37
N GLU A 42 -26.17 2.35 2.49
CA GLU A 42 -25.78 3.07 3.69
C GLU A 42 -24.63 2.37 4.41
N MET A 43 -23.72 3.18 4.96
CA MET A 43 -22.59 2.69 5.74
C MET A 43 -23.06 2.45 7.18
N THR A 44 -23.56 1.24 7.46
CA THR A 44 -23.94 0.84 8.82
C THR A 44 -22.69 0.63 9.70
N PRO A 45 -22.83 0.69 11.04
CA PRO A 45 -21.73 0.41 11.95
C PRO A 45 -21.08 -0.97 11.71
N GLU A 46 -21.87 -2.00 11.44
CA GLU A 46 -21.40 -3.37 11.22
C GLU A 46 -20.53 -3.46 9.97
N ARG A 47 -20.97 -2.84 8.87
CA ARG A 47 -20.21 -2.79 7.61
C ARG A 47 -18.94 -1.97 7.73
N LEU A 48 -19.00 -0.88 8.50
CA LEU A 48 -17.82 -0.09 8.77
C LEU A 48 -16.77 -0.92 9.52
N GLU A 49 -17.19 -1.73 10.49
CA GLU A 49 -16.31 -2.67 11.21
C GLU A 49 -15.77 -3.77 10.29
N GLU A 50 -16.53 -4.24 9.29
CA GLU A 50 -16.04 -5.16 8.26
C GLU A 50 -14.93 -4.54 7.41
N GLU A 51 -15.13 -3.32 6.91
CA GLU A 51 -14.13 -2.58 6.14
C GLU A 51 -12.90 -2.24 6.99
N ARG A 52 -13.08 -1.98 8.29
CA ARG A 52 -11.97 -1.80 9.24
C ARG A 52 -11.15 -3.08 9.38
N ARG A 53 -11.80 -4.25 9.48
CA ARG A 53 -11.12 -5.55 9.45
C ARG A 53 -10.39 -5.77 8.12
N LEU A 54 -10.95 -5.33 7.00
CA LEU A 54 -10.29 -5.41 5.70
C LEU A 54 -9.01 -4.54 5.65
N MET A 55 -9.06 -3.33 6.21
CA MET A 55 -7.89 -2.47 6.36
C MET A 55 -6.82 -3.14 7.24
N TYR A 56 -7.22 -3.73 8.37
CA TYR A 56 -6.32 -4.49 9.25
C TYR A 56 -5.66 -5.68 8.52
N VAL A 57 -6.42 -6.43 7.72
CA VAL A 57 -5.86 -7.50 6.88
C VAL A 57 -4.77 -6.92 5.97
N GLY A 58 -5.06 -5.83 5.25
CA GLY A 58 -4.10 -5.15 4.37
C GLY A 58 -2.80 -4.74 5.07
N ILE A 59 -2.91 -4.14 6.25
CA ILE A 59 -1.77 -3.72 7.07
C ILE A 59 -0.91 -4.92 7.47
N THR A 60 -1.54 -5.98 7.95
CA THR A 60 -0.84 -7.19 8.44
C THR A 60 -0.26 -8.06 7.32
N ARG A 61 -0.50 -7.75 6.04
CA ARG A 61 0.19 -8.43 4.94
C ARG A 61 1.66 -7.99 4.81
N ALA A 62 2.02 -6.84 5.39
CA ALA A 62 3.36 -6.28 5.31
C ALA A 62 4.27 -6.81 6.42
N ARG A 63 5.39 -7.43 6.07
CA ARG A 63 6.36 -7.93 7.06
C ARG A 63 7.38 -6.88 7.52
N ARG A 64 7.76 -5.94 6.65
CA ARG A 64 8.80 -4.94 6.94
C ARG A 64 8.30 -3.52 6.78
N THR A 65 7.77 -3.18 5.61
CA THR A 65 7.30 -1.80 5.36
C THR A 65 5.92 -1.78 4.74
N LEU A 66 5.10 -0.86 5.23
CA LEU A 66 3.80 -0.53 4.66
C LEU A 66 3.84 0.91 4.12
N ALA A 67 3.49 1.08 2.86
CA ALA A 67 3.20 2.39 2.28
C ALA A 67 1.69 2.54 2.09
N VAL A 68 1.12 3.65 2.56
CA VAL A 68 -0.30 3.95 2.40
C VAL A 68 -0.44 5.18 1.52
N ASN A 69 -1.13 5.06 0.40
CA ASN A 69 -1.32 6.13 -0.57
C ASN A 69 -2.77 6.64 -0.53
N VAL A 70 -2.89 7.98 -0.54
CA VAL A 70 -4.15 8.69 -0.64
C VAL A 70 -4.17 9.55 -1.89
N LEU A 71 -5.25 9.45 -2.64
CA LEU A 71 -5.47 10.27 -3.83
C LEU A 71 -6.08 11.63 -3.43
N ARG A 72 -5.53 12.74 -3.94
CA ARG A 72 -6.14 14.07 -3.81
C ARG A 72 -7.32 14.28 -4.77
N ARG A 73 -7.30 13.57 -5.91
CA ARG A 73 -8.37 13.55 -6.93
C ARG A 73 -8.49 12.15 -7.48
N ARG A 74 -9.70 11.68 -7.75
CA ARG A 74 -9.97 10.37 -8.35
C ARG A 74 -11.01 10.45 -9.45
N LYS A 75 -10.96 9.50 -10.40
CA LYS A 75 -12.03 9.33 -11.38
C LYS A 75 -13.23 8.62 -10.74
N LYS A 76 -14.44 9.09 -11.05
CA LYS A 76 -15.71 8.44 -10.73
C LYS A 76 -16.60 8.54 -11.98
N GLY A 77 -16.79 7.42 -12.67
CA GLY A 77 -17.41 7.44 -14.00
C GLY A 77 -16.63 8.33 -14.97
N ARG A 78 -17.30 9.34 -15.55
CA ARG A 78 -16.69 10.32 -16.46
C ARG A 78 -16.05 11.51 -15.75
N ASP A 79 -16.35 11.69 -14.46
CA ASP A 79 -15.93 12.86 -13.71
C ASP A 79 -14.65 12.63 -12.92
N THR A 80 -13.96 13.73 -12.59
CA THR A 80 -12.83 13.72 -11.65
C THR A 80 -13.20 14.49 -10.40
N ILE A 81 -13.39 13.76 -9.31
CA ILE A 81 -13.83 14.29 -8.02
C ILE A 81 -12.66 14.47 -7.07
N GLN A 82 -12.86 15.27 -6.03
CA GLN A 82 -11.90 15.39 -4.94
C GLN A 82 -11.80 14.06 -4.18
N GLY A 83 -10.58 13.64 -3.87
CA GLY A 83 -10.33 12.50 -3.01
C GLY A 83 -10.28 12.94 -1.56
N VAL A 84 -11.09 12.30 -0.73
CA VAL A 84 -11.08 12.48 0.72
C VAL A 84 -10.26 11.34 1.33
N PRO A 85 -9.26 11.60 2.18
CA PRO A 85 -8.51 10.53 2.87
C PRO A 85 -9.47 9.62 3.65
N SER A 86 -9.20 8.31 3.65
CA SER A 86 -9.95 7.37 4.48
C SER A 86 -9.91 7.77 5.96
N ARG A 87 -11.03 7.65 6.66
CA ARG A 87 -11.10 7.84 8.11
C ARG A 87 -10.11 6.95 8.89
N PHE A 88 -9.79 5.77 8.37
CA PHE A 88 -8.85 4.84 9.00
C PHE A 88 -7.44 5.43 9.15
N ILE A 89 -7.06 6.39 8.31
CA ILE A 89 -5.78 7.11 8.41
C ILE A 89 -5.73 8.00 9.66
N GLY A 90 -6.86 8.62 9.99
CA GLY A 90 -7.01 9.42 11.20
C GLY A 90 -6.93 8.56 12.45
N GLU A 91 -7.68 7.46 12.48
CA GLU A 91 -7.74 6.53 13.61
C GLU A 91 -6.38 5.89 13.94
N MET A 92 -5.61 5.53 12.90
CA MET A 92 -4.25 4.98 13.07
C MET A 92 -3.18 6.05 13.26
N LYS A 93 -3.54 7.35 13.20
CA LYS A 93 -2.61 8.49 13.29
C LYS A 93 -1.51 8.48 12.23
N LEU A 94 -1.71 7.82 11.09
CA LEU A 94 -0.72 7.75 10.01
C LEU A 94 -0.40 9.13 9.42
N HIS A 95 -1.30 10.08 9.56
CA HIS A 95 -1.12 11.46 9.12
C HIS A 95 -0.20 12.30 10.03
N GLU A 96 0.05 11.86 11.27
CA GLU A 96 0.91 12.55 12.23
C GLU A 96 2.39 12.25 11.99
N ALA A 97 2.70 11.13 11.31
CA ALA A 97 4.04 10.72 10.97
C ALA A 97 4.66 11.69 9.94
N LYS A 98 5.29 12.76 10.42
CA LYS A 98 6.08 13.67 9.59
C LYS A 98 7.45 13.05 9.31
N ALA A 99 7.56 12.30 8.21
CA ALA A 99 8.87 12.06 7.64
C ALA A 99 9.36 13.37 7.02
N ASN A 100 10.21 14.11 7.76
CA ASN A 100 10.96 15.26 7.23
C ASN A 100 12.12 14.77 6.32
N GLU A 101 11.83 13.83 5.43
CA GLU A 101 12.79 13.32 4.46
C GLU A 101 12.41 13.85 3.08
N ASN A 102 13.37 14.50 2.43
CA ASN A 102 13.21 14.90 1.04
C ASN A 102 13.03 13.63 0.18
N PRO A 103 11.90 13.44 -0.51
CA PRO A 103 11.63 12.22 -1.27
C PRO A 103 12.67 11.93 -2.35
N ARG A 104 13.30 12.96 -2.92
CA ARG A 104 14.36 12.80 -3.94
C ARG A 104 15.64 12.27 -3.34
N GLU A 105 16.05 12.79 -2.20
CA GLU A 105 17.25 12.35 -1.47
C GLU A 105 17.07 10.91 -1.00
N LYS A 106 15.89 10.58 -0.44
CA LYS A 106 15.56 9.21 -0.05
C LYS A 106 15.59 8.25 -1.24
N LEU A 107 15.01 8.63 -2.38
CA LEU A 107 15.01 7.81 -3.59
C LEU A 107 16.43 7.61 -4.14
N MET A 108 17.26 8.66 -4.13
CA MET A 108 18.65 8.59 -4.55
C MET A 108 19.46 7.64 -3.65
N ALA A 109 19.30 7.76 -2.32
CA ALA A 109 19.93 6.88 -1.35
C ALA A 109 19.48 5.42 -1.51
N LEU A 110 18.19 5.17 -1.71
CA LEU A 110 17.65 3.82 -1.94
C LEU A 110 18.19 3.19 -3.22
N ARG A 111 18.28 3.96 -4.31
CA ARG A 111 18.86 3.49 -5.58
C ARG A 111 20.36 3.17 -5.44
N ALA A 112 21.11 4.04 -4.75
CA ALA A 112 22.52 3.80 -4.48
C ALA A 112 22.73 2.53 -3.61
N ALA A 113 21.92 2.34 -2.57
CA ALA A 113 21.97 1.16 -1.72
C ALA A 113 21.59 -0.13 -2.48
N ALA A 114 20.58 -0.07 -3.35
CA ALA A 114 20.19 -1.19 -4.20
C ALA A 114 21.28 -1.57 -5.21
N ALA A 115 21.89 -0.56 -5.86
CA ALA A 115 23.01 -0.79 -6.77
C ALA A 115 24.20 -1.43 -6.05
N LYS A 116 24.54 -0.95 -4.83
CA LYS A 116 25.60 -1.55 -4.01
C LYS A 116 25.32 -3.01 -3.67
N ARG A 117 24.10 -3.34 -3.22
CA ARG A 117 23.69 -4.72 -2.94
C ARG A 117 23.73 -5.62 -4.18
N ALA A 118 23.37 -5.09 -5.35
CA ALA A 118 23.45 -5.82 -6.60
C ALA A 118 24.91 -6.13 -7.01
N GLU A 119 25.82 -5.17 -6.82
CA GLU A 119 27.26 -5.38 -7.08
C GLU A 119 27.89 -6.35 -6.07
N GLU A 120 27.53 -6.25 -4.78
CA GLU A 120 27.94 -7.22 -3.75
C GLU A 120 27.43 -8.64 -4.07
N ALA A 121 26.18 -8.78 -4.53
CA ALA A 121 25.63 -10.08 -4.95
C ALA A 121 26.38 -10.67 -6.15
N LYS A 122 26.71 -9.86 -7.17
CA LYS A 122 27.53 -10.31 -8.32
C LYS A 122 28.95 -10.70 -7.91
N ALA A 123 29.55 -10.01 -6.95
CA ALA A 123 30.89 -10.32 -6.45
C ALA A 123 30.93 -11.61 -5.60
N THR A 124 29.77 -12.06 -5.10
CA THR A 124 29.65 -13.26 -4.26
C THR A 124 29.29 -14.52 -5.04
N GLU A 125 29.10 -14.45 -6.37
CA GLU A 125 29.02 -15.61 -7.27
C GLU A 125 30.35 -15.82 -8.05
N PRO A 126 31.40 -16.41 -7.44
CA PRO A 126 32.53 -16.91 -8.21
C PRO A 126 32.16 -18.28 -8.81
N GLY A 127 31.62 -18.26 -10.03
CA GLY A 127 31.72 -19.33 -11.03
C GLY A 127 31.19 -20.74 -10.70
N LYS A 128 30.14 -21.14 -11.44
CA LYS A 128 29.79 -22.52 -11.86
C LYS A 128 29.39 -23.53 -10.78
#